data_AF-A0A0N4UHL4-F1
#
_entry.id   AF-A0A0N4UHL4-F1
#
_cell.length_a   1.000
_cell.length_b   1.000
_cell.length_c   1.000
_cell.angle_alpha   90.00
_cell.angle_beta   90.00
_cell.angle_gamma   90.00
#
_symmetry.space_group_name_H-M   'P 1'
#
loop_
_entity.id
_entity.type
_entity.pdbx_description
1 polymer ?
#
loop_
_entity_poly.entity_id
_entity_poly.type
_entity_poly.pdbx_seq_one_letter_code
_entity_poly.pdbx_strand_id
1 'polypeptide(L)'
;MIYDVELIPVNYLGPLGKLAYNIGKNYPQFAKFLNLFAIVIHFIEGFYALYLCRKLKYSLNCTMKWFVQTVILGFPSLILLIKQKQRKFLD
;
A
#
# COMPACT_ATOMS: atom_id res chain seq x y z
N MET A 1 -1.65 5.97 -18.51
CA MET A 1 -2.45 4.77 -18.19
C MET A 1 -3.86 5.02 -18.68
N ILE A 2 -4.39 4.17 -19.56
CA ILE A 2 -5.74 4.31 -20.10
C ILE A 2 -6.72 4.02 -18.96
N TYR A 3 -7.67 4.93 -18.75
CA TYR A 3 -8.73 4.74 -17.78
C TYR A 3 -9.88 4.00 -18.47
N ASP A 4 -10.03 2.72 -18.17
CA ASP A 4 -11.05 1.84 -18.75
C ASP A 4 -11.65 0.95 -17.65
N VAL A 5 -12.94 1.12 -17.40
CA VAL A 5 -13.68 0.38 -16.38
C VAL A 5 -14.13 -1.00 -16.86
N GLU A 6 -14.09 -1.24 -18.17
CA GLU A 6 -14.50 -2.51 -18.78
C GLU A 6 -13.31 -3.48 -18.97
N LEU A 7 -12.07 -3.00 -18.76
CA LEU A 7 -10.84 -3.80 -18.93
C LEU A 7 -10.80 -5.03 -18.01
N ILE A 8 -11.36 -4.92 -16.81
CA ILE A 8 -11.37 -6.00 -15.81
C ILE A 8 -12.78 -6.60 -15.75
N PRO A 9 -12.96 -7.93 -15.96
CA PRO A 9 -14.28 -8.55 -15.90
C PRO A 9 -14.81 -8.61 -14.46
N VAL A 10 -15.46 -7.56 -13.98
CA VAL A 10 -15.85 -7.42 -12.56
C VAL A 10 -16.84 -8.48 -12.03
N ASN A 11 -17.44 -9.29 -12.90
CA ASN A 11 -18.42 -10.31 -12.56
C ASN A 11 -17.89 -11.40 -11.61
N TYR A 12 -16.59 -11.75 -11.67
CA TYR A 12 -15.99 -12.75 -10.78
C TYR A 12 -15.49 -12.18 -9.44
N LEU A 13 -15.44 -10.86 -9.29
CA LEU A 13 -14.97 -10.17 -8.07
C LEU A 13 -16.07 -10.00 -7.01
N GLY A 14 -17.26 -10.56 -7.25
CA GLY A 14 -18.38 -10.53 -6.32
C GLY A 14 -18.86 -9.10 -6.02
N PRO A 15 -19.42 -8.86 -4.81
CA PRO A 15 -19.96 -7.55 -4.43
C PRO A 15 -18.93 -6.42 -4.48
N LEU A 16 -17.67 -6.70 -4.12
CA LEU A 16 -16.59 -5.70 -4.15
C LEU A 16 -16.24 -5.27 -5.58
N GLY A 17 -16.24 -6.22 -6.53
CA GLY A 17 -16.09 -5.92 -7.95
C GLY A 17 -17.18 -5.01 -8.48
N LYS A 18 -18.44 -5.32 -8.17
CA LYS A 18 -19.60 -4.50 -8.56
C LYS A 18 -19.53 -3.09 -7.97
N LEU A 19 -19.12 -2.97 -6.71
CA LEU A 19 -18.92 -1.68 -6.06
C LEU A 19 -17.81 -0.87 -6.74
N ALA A 20 -16.65 -1.49 -6.98
CA ALA A 20 -15.53 -0.84 -7.66
C ALA A 20 -15.89 -0.39 -9.07
N TYR A 21 -16.61 -1.24 -9.83
CA TYR A 21 -17.15 -0.89 -11.14
C TYR A 21 -18.09 0.31 -11.07
N ASN A 22 -19.04 0.29 -10.14
CA ASN A 22 -20.01 1.38 -9.97
C ASN A 22 -19.32 2.70 -9.62
N ILE A 23 -18.31 2.67 -8.75
CA ILE A 23 -17.50 3.86 -8.41
C ILE A 23 -16.72 4.34 -9.63
N GLY A 24 -16.05 3.44 -10.36
CA GLY A 24 -15.28 3.81 -11.54
C GLY A 24 -16.14 4.40 -12.66
N LYS A 25 -17.29 3.76 -12.93
CA LYS A 25 -18.20 4.18 -14.00
C LYS A 25 -18.88 5.51 -13.71
N ASN A 26 -19.40 5.70 -12.49
CA ASN A 26 -20.21 6.88 -12.16
C ASN A 26 -19.39 8.03 -11.57
N TYR A 27 -18.22 7.75 -10.99
CA TYR A 27 -17.37 8.74 -10.32
C TYR A 27 -15.89 8.63 -10.76
N PRO A 28 -15.57 8.77 -12.06
CA PRO A 28 -14.24 8.48 -12.59
C PRO A 28 -13.14 9.37 -12.00
N GLN A 29 -13.43 10.64 -11.73
CA GLN A 29 -12.46 11.56 -11.10
C GLN A 29 -12.14 11.15 -9.66
N PHE A 30 -13.17 10.75 -8.90
CA PHE A 30 -13.00 10.25 -7.56
C PHE A 30 -12.18 8.95 -7.55
N ALA A 31 -12.47 8.03 -8.47
CA ALA A 31 -11.70 6.80 -8.63
C ALA A 31 -10.22 7.09 -8.96
N LYS A 32 -9.93 8.02 -9.88
CA LYS A 32 -8.56 8.44 -10.19
C LYS A 32 -7.85 9.04 -8.98
N PHE A 33 -8.55 9.90 -8.24
CA PHE A 33 -8.03 10.49 -7.02
C PHE A 33 -7.69 9.43 -5.96
N LEU A 34 -8.60 8.47 -5.70
CA LEU A 34 -8.36 7.38 -4.76
C LEU A 34 -7.15 6.54 -5.14
N ASN A 35 -7.00 6.19 -6.42
CA ASN A 35 -5.85 5.42 -6.90
C ASN A 35 -4.53 6.19 -6.74
N LEU A 36 -4.53 7.49 -7.08
CA LEU A 36 -3.37 8.36 -6.87
C LEU A 36 -3.03 8.46 -5.38
N PHE A 37 -4.03 8.64 -4.53
CA PHE A 37 -3.88 8.74 -3.08
C PHE A 37 -3.32 7.44 -2.47
N ALA A 38 -3.80 6.28 -2.93
CA ALA A 38 -3.28 4.98 -2.51
C ALA A 38 -1.78 4.83 -2.84
N ILE A 39 -1.37 5.22 -4.04
CA ILE A 39 0.06 5.23 -4.43
C ILE A 39 0.85 6.15 -3.48
N VAL A 40 0.37 7.37 -3.24
CA VAL A 40 1.05 8.33 -2.36
C VAL A 40 1.20 7.79 -0.94
N ILE A 41 0.14 7.20 -0.37
CA ILE A 41 0.19 6.59 0.98
C ILE A 41 1.25 5.49 1.04
N HIS A 42 1.29 4.60 0.06
CA HIS A 42 2.28 3.52 0.04
C HIS A 42 3.73 4.04 0.05
N PHE A 43 4.00 5.15 -0.65
CA PHE A 43 5.31 5.80 -0.57
C PHE A 43 5.57 6.41 0.81
N ILE A 44 4.60 7.09 1.42
CA ILE A 44 4.72 7.62 2.78
C ILE A 44 5.03 6.50 3.78
N GLU A 45 4.31 5.37 3.68
CA GLU A 45 4.53 4.18 4.50
C GLU A 45 5.92 3.59 4.28
N GLY A 46 6.38 3.52 3.02
CA GLY A 46 7.74 3.10 2.67
C GLY A 46 8.80 4.00 3.32
N PHE A 47 8.65 5.33 3.21
CA PHE A 47 9.59 6.25 3.86
C PHE A 47 9.58 6.12 5.38
N TYR A 48 8.42 5.88 5.99
CA TYR A 48 8.34 5.58 7.41
C TYR A 48 9.01 4.25 7.76
N ALA A 49 8.90 3.22 6.91
CA ALA A 49 9.61 1.95 7.08
C ALA A 49 11.13 2.16 7.06
N LEU A 50 11.67 2.99 6.16
CA LEU A 50 13.10 3.37 6.16
C LEU A 50 13.53 3.98 7.50
N TYR A 51 12.73 4.91 8.03
CA TYR A 51 12.97 5.51 9.34
C TYR A 51 12.99 4.46 10.46
N LEU A 52 12.03 3.53 10.46
CA LEU A 52 11.97 2.44 11.45
C LEU A 52 13.17 1.50 11.35
N CYS A 53 13.57 1.09 10.14
CA CYS A 53 14.74 0.23 9.93
C CYS A 53 16.03 0.89 10.44
N ARG A 54 16.20 2.20 10.24
CA ARG A 54 17.33 2.96 10.80
C ARG A 54 17.33 2.93 12.32
N LYS A 55 16.17 3.13 12.97
CA LYS A 55 16.04 3.01 14.44
C LYS A 55 16.35 1.59 14.94
N LEU A 56 16.00 0.57 14.17
CA LEU A 56 16.26 -0.84 14.48
C LEU A 56 17.69 -1.31 14.13
N LYS A 57 18.53 -0.40 13.61
CA LYS A 57 19.91 -0.65 13.16
C LYS A 57 20.00 -1.80 12.15
N TYR A 58 19.04 -1.90 11.24
CA TYR A 58 19.08 -2.87 10.16
C TYR A 58 20.11 -2.48 9.10
N SER A 59 20.70 -3.50 8.47
CA SER A 59 21.60 -3.30 7.33
C SER A 59 20.87 -2.63 6.17
N LEU A 60 21.61 -1.99 5.27
CA LEU A 60 21.04 -1.35 4.08
C LEU A 60 20.25 -2.35 3.23
N ASN A 61 20.78 -3.56 3.02
CA ASN A 61 20.09 -4.62 2.26
C ASN A 61 18.73 -4.98 2.89
N CYS A 62 18.69 -5.17 4.21
CA CYS A 62 17.45 -5.45 4.92
C CYS A 62 16.46 -4.28 4.84
N THR A 63 16.97 -3.05 5.01
CA THR A 63 16.20 -1.80 4.95
C THR A 63 15.53 -1.61 3.59
N MET A 64 16.26 -1.84 2.49
CA MET A 64 15.71 -1.73 1.14
C MET A 64 14.65 -2.79 0.86
N LYS A 65 14.80 -4.02 1.38
CA LYS A 65 13.75 -5.04 1.30
C LYS A 65 12.48 -4.56 1.98
N TRP A 66 12.58 -4.02 3.19
CA TRP A 66 11.45 -3.41 3.91
C TRP A 66 10.80 -2.27 3.14
N PHE A 67 11.60 -1.34 2.62
CA PHE A 67 11.07 -0.24 1.79
C PHE A 67 10.27 -0.74 0.58
N VAL A 68 10.87 -1.60 -0.24
CA VAL A 68 10.23 -2.09 -1.48
C VAL A 68 8.96 -2.86 -1.17
N GLN A 69 8.99 -3.78 -0.19
CA GLN A 69 7.77 -4.53 0.16
C GLN A 69 6.68 -3.61 0.71
N THR A 70 7.02 -2.56 1.47
CA THR A 70 6.03 -1.64 2.04
C THR A 70 5.45 -0.72 0.97
N VAL A 71 6.22 -0.29 -0.03
CA VAL A 71 5.66 0.46 -1.18
C VAL A 71 4.70 -0.41 -2.00
N ILE A 72 4.95 -1.72 -2.11
CA ILE A 72 4.08 -2.62 -2.87
C ILE A 72 2.83 -3.00 -2.06
N LEU A 73 3.00 -3.41 -0.81
CA LEU A 73 1.94 -4.01 0.02
C LEU A 73 1.26 -3.01 0.95
N GLY A 74 1.86 -1.85 1.20
CA GLY A 74 1.35 -0.81 2.09
C GLY A 74 1.34 -1.20 3.57
N PHE A 75 0.31 -0.72 4.27
CA PHE A 75 0.10 -0.89 5.71
C PHE A 75 0.28 -2.33 6.26
N PRO A 76 -0.24 -3.40 5.62
CA PRO A 76 0.01 -4.78 6.06
C PRO A 76 1.49 -5.11 6.28
N SER A 77 2.38 -4.63 5.40
CA SER A 77 3.82 -4.80 5.56
C SER A 77 4.35 -3.95 6.72
N LEU A 78 3.94 -2.67 6.78
CA LEU A 78 4.43 -1.73 7.79
C LEU A 78 4.11 -2.18 9.23
N ILE A 79 2.94 -2.76 9.49
CA ILE A 79 2.56 -3.26 10.83
C ILE A 79 3.57 -4.28 11.36
N LEU A 80 4.09 -5.16 10.50
CA LEU A 80 5.06 -6.17 10.92
C LEU A 80 6.35 -5.52 11.44
N LEU A 81 6.81 -4.46 10.78
CA LEU A 81 7.98 -3.71 11.19
C LEU A 81 7.73 -2.90 12.46
N ILE A 82 6.54 -2.31 12.63
CA ILE A 82 6.14 -1.62 13.86
C ILE A 82 6.14 -2.60 15.05
N LYS A 83 5.53 -3.78 14.89
CA LYS A 83 5.54 -4.83 15.92
C LYS A 83 6.96 -5.27 16.28
N GLN A 84 7.85 -5.37 15.29
CA GLN A 84 9.25 -5.69 15.52
C GLN A 84 9.98 -4.61 16.34
N LYS A 85 9.67 -3.33 16.12
CA LYS A 85 10.21 -2.24 16.94
C LYS A 85 9.68 -2.28 18.37
N GLN A 86 8.39 -2.57 18.55
CA GLN A 86 7.79 -2.70 19.87
C GLN A 86 8.43 -3.83 20.67
N ARG A 87 8.65 -5.01 20.07
CA ARG A 87 9.34 -6.12 20.72
C ARG A 87 10.73 -5.73 21.24
N LYS A 88 11.57 -5.12 20.39
CA LYS A 88 12.92 -4.65 20.76
C LYS A 88 12.96 -3.53 21.80
N PHE A 89 11.84 -2.88 22.09
CA PHE A 89 11.78 -1.85 23.13
C PHE A 89 11.43 -2.44 24.50
N LEU A 90 10.83 -3.64 24.51
CA LEU A 90 10.47 -4.36 25.73
C LEU A 90 11.56 -5.33 26.18
N ASP A 91 12.52 -5.65 25.30
CA ASP A 91 13.74 -6.41 25.58
C ASP A 91 14.88 -5.48 26.00
#